data_AF-A0A969Q1Y2-F1
#
_entry.id   AF-A0A969Q1Y2-F1
#
_cell.length_a   1.000
_cell.length_b   1.000
_cell.length_c   1.000
_cell.angle_alpha   90.00
_cell.angle_beta   90.00
_cell.angle_gamma   90.00
#
_symmetry.space_group_name_H-M   'P 1'
#
loop_
_entity.id
_entity.type
_entity.pdbx_description
1 polymer ?
#
loop_
_entity_poly.entity_id
_entity_poly.type
_entity_poly.pdbx_seq_one_letter_code
_entity_poly.pdbx_strand_id
1 'polypeptide(L)'
;MVKPNLWIWCKTKASKLAEATVDETGSSRFIGEYVTLAIYERMATLREVGAGVALWANATHVLKKLDVLEEALSEGDRVTNYQFFSQKGKELMNLRVDGFEVPAIAIHRADLQALLWRKLPLEQTTLGQSFERFEQFGDKVSSHFSSSLTDEGDALIGADGLRSRVRSQLFGDAKPIYRGMTAYRGLTNNIPNTYKPGYIYEFLGAGKGFGFVTIKTKKSKFIYRQKG
;
A
#
# COMPACT_ATOMS: atom_id res chain seq x y z
N MET A 1 14.41 -12.57 -3.46
CA MET A 1 13.34 -11.92 -4.25
C MET A 1 12.11 -11.76 -3.35
N VAL A 2 11.92 -10.59 -2.75
CA VAL A 2 10.80 -10.34 -1.83
C VAL A 2 9.55 -10.09 -2.68
N LYS A 3 8.59 -11.02 -2.60
CA LYS A 3 7.26 -10.86 -3.23
C LYS A 3 6.55 -9.67 -2.55
N PRO A 4 5.91 -8.75 -3.27
CA PRO A 4 5.13 -7.70 -2.63
C PRO A 4 3.91 -8.33 -1.95
N ASN A 5 3.75 -8.08 -0.65
CA ASN A 5 2.69 -8.64 0.19
C ASN A 5 1.65 -7.56 0.51
N LEU A 6 0.51 -7.57 -0.16
CA LEU A 6 -0.82 -7.11 0.30
C LEU A 6 -1.63 -6.90 -0.98
N TRP A 7 -2.66 -7.71 -1.16
CA TRP A 7 -3.50 -7.68 -2.35
C TRP A 7 -4.95 -7.86 -1.92
N ILE A 8 -5.70 -6.75 -1.93
CA ILE A 8 -7.06 -6.67 -1.43
C ILE A 8 -7.99 -6.87 -2.62
N TRP A 9 -8.64 -8.02 -2.68
CA TRP A 9 -9.84 -8.15 -3.51
C TRP A 9 -10.98 -7.45 -2.80
N CYS A 10 -11.83 -6.72 -3.52
CA CYS A 10 -13.01 -6.10 -2.91
C CYS A 10 -14.20 -6.38 -3.83
N LYS A 11 -15.15 -7.15 -3.31
CA LYS A 11 -16.47 -7.26 -3.88
C LYS A 11 -17.36 -6.21 -3.25
N THR A 12 -18.23 -5.60 -4.05
CA THR A 12 -19.34 -4.80 -3.53
C THR A 12 -20.62 -5.60 -3.73
N LYS A 13 -21.34 -5.86 -2.65
CA LYS A 13 -22.76 -6.24 -2.69
C LYS A 13 -23.56 -5.00 -2.29
N ALA A 14 -24.35 -4.45 -3.20
CA ALA A 14 -25.30 -3.40 -2.82
C ALA A 14 -26.39 -4.05 -1.97
N SER A 15 -26.34 -3.87 -0.65
CA SER A 15 -27.45 -4.22 0.23
C SER A 15 -28.15 -2.94 0.66
N LYS A 16 -29.39 -2.76 0.18
CA LYS A 16 -30.29 -1.75 0.73
C LYS A 16 -30.77 -2.22 2.10
N LEU A 17 -29.99 -2.00 3.15
CA LEU A 17 -30.50 -2.02 4.52
C LEU A 17 -31.02 -0.63 4.83
N ALA A 18 -32.32 -0.43 4.60
CA ALA A 18 -33.02 0.77 5.02
C ALA A 18 -33.31 0.66 6.52
N GLU A 19 -32.42 1.17 7.37
CA GLU A 19 -32.85 1.56 8.72
C GLU A 19 -33.40 2.98 8.65
N ALA A 20 -34.73 3.08 8.56
CA ALA A 20 -35.43 4.33 8.78
C ALA A 20 -35.44 4.61 10.28
N THR A 21 -34.66 5.60 10.73
CA THR A 21 -34.95 6.24 12.02
C THR A 21 -35.94 7.37 11.74
N VAL A 22 -37.07 7.30 12.43
CA VAL A 22 -38.14 8.30 12.40
C VAL A 22 -37.78 9.33 13.45
N ASP A 23 -37.62 10.59 13.05
CA ASP A 23 -37.47 11.68 14.02
C ASP A 23 -38.82 12.00 14.70
N GLU A 24 -38.78 12.82 15.75
CA GLU A 24 -39.94 13.19 16.56
C GLU A 24 -41.05 13.91 15.75
N THR A 25 -40.77 14.27 14.50
CA THR A 25 -41.70 14.94 13.57
C THR A 25 -42.28 14.02 12.49
N GLY A 26 -41.93 12.73 12.51
CA GLY A 26 -42.42 11.75 11.53
C GLY A 26 -41.69 11.76 10.19
N SER A 27 -40.56 12.48 10.06
CA SER A 27 -39.77 12.51 8.83
C SER A 27 -38.78 11.35 8.81
N SER A 28 -38.81 10.54 7.74
CA SER A 28 -37.82 9.50 7.50
C SER A 28 -36.56 10.11 6.87
N ARG A 29 -35.40 9.88 7.48
CA ARG A 29 -34.10 10.32 6.95
C ARG A 29 -33.36 9.12 6.35
N PHE A 30 -32.97 9.22 5.08
CA PHE A 30 -32.17 8.19 4.41
C PHE A 30 -30.75 8.17 4.98
N ILE A 31 -30.33 7.05 5.58
CA ILE A 31 -28.97 6.81 6.06
C ILE A 31 -28.26 5.90 5.06
N GLY A 32 -27.55 6.50 4.09
CA GLY A 32 -26.48 5.87 3.29
C GLY A 32 -26.81 4.63 2.42
N GLU A 33 -26.04 4.44 1.36
CA GLU A 33 -25.95 3.13 0.69
C GLU A 33 -24.85 2.32 1.38
N TYR A 34 -25.20 1.16 1.93
CA TYR A 34 -24.23 0.24 2.51
C TYR A 34 -23.75 -0.73 1.43
N VAL A 35 -22.43 -0.79 1.28
CA VAL A 35 -21.77 -1.78 0.42
C VAL A 35 -21.25 -2.89 1.31
N THR A 36 -21.78 -4.11 1.13
CA THR A 36 -21.21 -5.29 1.76
C THR A 36 -19.93 -5.68 1.03
N LEU A 37 -18.83 -5.84 1.78
CA LEU A 37 -17.53 -6.20 1.21
C LEU A 37 -17.30 -7.71 1.38
N ALA A 38 -16.60 -8.30 0.41
CA ALA A 38 -15.90 -9.57 0.60
C ALA A 38 -14.48 -9.38 0.12
N ILE A 39 -13.52 -9.64 1.01
CA ILE A 39 -12.10 -9.45 0.80
C ILE A 39 -11.41 -10.79 0.77
N TYR A 40 -10.60 -11.00 -0.26
CA TYR A 40 -9.84 -12.24 -0.44
C TYR A 40 -8.34 -11.92 -0.55
N GLU A 41 -7.51 -12.61 0.22
CA GLU A 41 -6.06 -12.54 0.14
C GLU A 41 -5.48 -13.95 -0.04
N ARG A 42 -4.51 -14.08 -0.95
CA ARG A 42 -3.91 -15.37 -1.32
C ARG A 42 -3.06 -15.97 -0.21
N MET A 43 -2.47 -15.14 0.64
CA MET A 43 -1.60 -15.59 1.72
C MET A 43 -2.45 -16.08 2.89
N ALA A 44 -2.10 -17.26 3.44
CA ALA A 44 -2.76 -17.80 4.63
C ALA A 44 -2.41 -17.02 5.91
N THR A 45 -1.27 -16.34 5.92
CA THR A 45 -0.84 -15.45 7.01
C THR A 45 -0.25 -14.18 6.42
N LEU A 46 -0.54 -13.06 7.08
CA LEU A 46 0.10 -11.79 6.73
C LEU A 46 1.57 -11.88 7.14
N ARG A 47 2.45 -11.87 6.14
CA ARG A 47 3.89 -11.87 6.38
C ARG A 47 4.41 -10.44 6.35
N GLU A 48 4.85 -9.99 7.51
CA GLU A 48 5.56 -8.75 7.78
C GLU A 48 7.00 -8.80 7.23
N VAL A 49 7.14 -8.95 5.91
CA VAL A 49 8.45 -8.84 5.27
C VAL A 49 8.47 -7.57 4.47
N GLY A 50 9.28 -6.61 4.90
CA GLY A 50 9.38 -5.33 4.24
C GLY A 50 10.66 -4.60 4.58
N ALA A 51 11.14 -3.82 3.61
CA ALA A 51 11.94 -2.64 3.95
C ALA A 51 10.97 -1.49 4.27
N GLY A 52 11.46 -0.36 4.76
CA GLY A 52 10.64 0.86 4.83
C GLY A 52 9.99 1.29 3.51
N VAL A 53 9.12 2.29 3.57
CA VAL A 53 8.51 2.97 2.44
C VAL A 53 8.40 4.45 2.79
N ALA A 54 8.66 5.33 1.81
CA ALA A 54 8.40 6.75 1.95
C ALA A 54 7.01 7.03 1.39
N LEU A 55 6.15 7.62 2.21
CA LEU A 55 4.82 8.09 1.86
C LEU A 55 4.88 9.62 1.78
N TRP A 56 4.66 10.16 0.58
CA TRP A 56 4.59 11.61 0.37
C TRP A 56 3.23 12.16 0.79
N ALA A 57 3.10 13.49 0.83
CA ALA A 57 1.90 14.19 1.29
C ALA A 57 0.59 13.70 0.62
N ASN A 58 0.65 13.31 -0.66
CA ASN A 58 -0.51 12.74 -1.35
C ASN A 58 -0.96 11.39 -0.74
N ALA A 59 -0.03 10.54 -0.32
CA ALA A 59 -0.34 9.27 0.32
C ALA A 59 -0.78 9.45 1.78
N THR A 60 -0.13 10.33 2.54
CA THR A 60 -0.51 10.61 3.92
C THR A 60 -1.84 11.37 4.02
N HIS A 61 -2.22 12.11 2.98
CA HIS A 61 -3.56 12.68 2.86
C HIS A 61 -4.64 11.59 2.76
N VAL A 62 -4.35 10.48 2.05
CA VAL A 62 -5.25 9.31 2.03
C VAL A 62 -5.32 8.66 3.40
N LEU A 63 -4.18 8.52 4.11
CA LEU A 63 -4.18 8.00 5.48
C LEU A 63 -5.01 8.86 6.44
N LYS A 64 -5.02 10.19 6.25
CA LYS A 64 -5.89 11.11 7.00
C LYS A 64 -7.36 10.79 6.76
N LYS A 65 -7.76 10.57 5.50
CA LYS A 65 -9.14 10.20 5.14
C LYS A 65 -9.55 8.81 5.65
N LEU A 66 -8.59 7.92 5.83
CA LEU A 66 -8.80 6.58 6.40
C LEU A 66 -8.69 6.55 7.93
N ASP A 67 -8.48 7.71 8.57
CA ASP A 67 -8.37 7.83 10.03
C ASP A 67 -7.29 6.89 10.62
N VAL A 68 -6.12 6.87 9.97
CA VAL A 68 -4.91 6.13 10.39
C VAL A 68 -3.64 6.97 10.33
N LEU A 69 -3.76 8.28 10.07
CA LEU A 69 -2.58 9.14 9.89
C LEU A 69 -1.80 9.28 11.19
N GLU A 70 -2.47 9.48 12.33
CA GLU A 70 -1.80 9.70 13.61
C GLU A 70 -1.04 8.44 14.06
N GLU A 71 -1.62 7.26 13.88
CA GLU A 71 -0.92 6.00 14.16
C GLU A 71 0.21 5.75 13.16
N ALA A 72 0.05 6.13 11.88
CA ALA A 72 1.15 6.07 10.91
C ALA A 72 2.30 7.03 11.29
N LEU A 73 1.99 8.19 11.88
CA LEU A 73 2.96 9.14 12.41
C LEU A 73 3.62 8.62 13.69
N SER A 74 2.92 7.83 14.50
CA SER A 74 3.49 7.20 15.69
C SER A 74 4.41 6.04 15.36
N GLU A 75 4.23 5.35 14.23
CA GLU A 75 5.10 4.24 13.78
C GLU A 75 6.19 4.70 12.78
N GLY A 76 6.01 5.83 12.11
CA GLY A 76 6.92 6.38 11.11
C GLY A 76 7.80 7.54 11.60
N ASP A 77 8.79 7.90 10.79
CA ASP A 77 9.56 9.13 10.93
C ASP A 77 9.09 10.17 9.92
N ARG A 78 8.93 11.43 10.33
CA ARG A 78 8.60 12.52 9.40
C ARG A 78 9.77 12.79 8.47
N VAL A 79 9.50 13.00 7.19
CA VAL A 79 10.49 13.40 6.20
C VAL A 79 10.43 14.93 6.02
N THR A 80 11.51 15.61 6.37
CA THR A 80 11.65 17.07 6.26
C THR A 80 12.49 17.50 5.09
N ASN A 81 13.42 16.65 4.64
CA ASN A 81 14.37 17.00 3.60
C ASN A 81 14.60 15.85 2.62
N TYR A 82 14.88 16.22 1.37
CA TYR A 82 15.34 15.32 0.33
C TYR A 82 16.66 15.84 -0.25
N GLN A 83 17.74 15.11 0.04
CA GLN A 83 19.10 15.52 -0.25
C GLN A 83 19.76 14.57 -1.25
N PHE A 84 20.45 15.17 -2.23
CA PHE A 84 21.09 14.48 -3.33
C PHE A 84 22.59 14.70 -3.28
N PHE A 85 23.34 13.63 -3.49
CA PHE A 85 24.79 13.60 -3.52
C PHE A 85 25.26 12.98 -4.82
N SER A 86 26.44 13.40 -5.28
CA SER A 86 27.16 12.64 -6.30
C SER A 86 27.71 11.34 -5.71
N GLN A 87 28.12 10.40 -6.58
CA GLN A 87 28.82 9.17 -6.16
C GLN A 87 30.11 9.42 -5.36
N LYS A 88 30.67 10.63 -5.40
CA LYS A 88 31.86 11.04 -4.63
C LYS A 88 31.52 11.73 -3.31
N GLY A 89 30.23 11.80 -2.93
CA GLY A 89 29.79 12.46 -1.70
C GLY A 89 29.68 13.98 -1.76
N LYS A 90 29.90 14.62 -2.92
CA LYS A 90 29.60 16.06 -3.10
C LYS A 90 28.08 16.26 -3.08
N GLU A 91 27.59 17.13 -2.20
CA GLU A 91 26.19 17.57 -2.21
C GLU A 91 25.86 18.25 -3.54
N LEU A 92 24.77 17.81 -4.15
CA LEU A 92 24.23 18.36 -5.38
C LEU A 92 23.02 19.26 -5.10
N MET A 93 22.17 18.86 -4.16
CA MET A 93 20.92 19.55 -3.85
C MET A 93 20.39 19.13 -2.47
N ASN A 94 19.75 20.06 -1.77
CA ASN A 94 19.02 19.82 -0.52
C ASN A 94 17.66 20.54 -0.57
N LEU A 95 16.58 19.77 -0.67
CA LEU A 95 15.21 20.30 -0.75
C LEU A 95 14.50 20.12 0.58
N ARG A 96 13.85 21.18 1.06
CA ARG A 96 12.89 21.10 2.18
C ARG A 96 11.53 20.64 1.65
N VAL A 97 10.93 19.63 2.28
CA VAL A 97 9.73 18.92 1.82
C VAL A 97 8.65 18.75 2.90
N ASP A 98 8.72 19.52 3.99
CA ASP A 98 7.75 19.50 5.10
C ASP A 98 6.69 20.63 5.02
N GLY A 99 6.67 21.41 3.93
CA GLY A 99 5.72 22.52 3.75
C GLY A 99 4.29 22.12 3.33
N PHE A 100 3.96 20.83 3.33
CA PHE A 100 2.63 20.34 2.91
C PHE A 100 1.64 20.30 4.09
N GLU A 101 0.33 20.37 3.79
CA GLU A 101 -0.75 20.28 4.81
C GLU A 101 -0.63 19.03 5.70
N VAL A 102 -0.25 17.92 5.09
CA VAL A 102 0.03 16.65 5.77
C VAL A 102 1.48 16.24 5.48
N PRO A 103 2.19 15.70 6.48
CA PRO A 103 3.62 15.41 6.35
C PRO A 103 3.90 14.27 5.39
N ALA A 104 5.08 14.28 4.77
CA ALA A 104 5.68 13.06 4.26
C ALA A 104 6.26 12.24 5.43
N ILE A 105 6.16 10.91 5.35
CA ILE A 105 6.69 10.01 6.37
C ILE A 105 7.48 8.85 5.75
N ALA A 106 8.46 8.33 6.47
CA ALA A 106 9.10 7.07 6.20
C ALA A 106 8.68 6.06 7.29
N ILE A 107 8.04 4.96 6.88
CA ILE A 107 7.48 3.96 7.78
C ILE A 107 7.94 2.57 7.37
N HIS A 108 8.09 1.65 8.33
CA HIS A 108 8.33 0.25 7.99
C HIS A 108 7.11 -0.33 7.27
N ARG A 109 7.31 -1.05 6.15
CA ARG A 109 6.19 -1.54 5.34
C ARG A 109 5.28 -2.51 6.10
N ALA A 110 5.84 -3.30 7.00
CA ALA A 110 5.02 -4.20 7.84
C ALA A 110 4.09 -3.42 8.75
N ASP A 111 4.60 -2.36 9.39
CA ASP A 111 3.85 -1.55 10.33
C ASP A 111 2.70 -0.82 9.62
N LEU A 112 2.97 -0.26 8.42
CA LEU A 112 1.93 0.30 7.55
C LEU A 112 0.88 -0.75 7.16
N GLN A 113 1.31 -1.96 6.81
CA GLN A 113 0.39 -3.04 6.44
C GLN A 113 -0.47 -3.46 7.63
N ALA A 114 0.11 -3.59 8.82
CA ALA A 114 -0.60 -3.94 10.04
C ALA A 114 -1.60 -2.85 10.44
N LEU A 115 -1.23 -1.58 10.31
CA LEU A 115 -2.12 -0.42 10.51
C LEU A 115 -3.36 -0.49 9.63
N LEU A 116 -3.17 -0.67 8.32
CA LEU A 116 -4.27 -0.76 7.37
C LEU A 116 -5.11 -2.02 7.58
N TRP A 117 -4.47 -3.14 7.92
CA TRP A 117 -5.16 -4.39 8.19
C TRP A 117 -6.14 -4.29 9.35
N ARG A 118 -5.78 -3.57 10.42
CA ARG A 118 -6.67 -3.36 11.58
C ARG A 118 -7.96 -2.60 11.24
N LYS A 119 -8.00 -1.88 10.13
CA LYS A 119 -9.21 -1.18 9.65
C LYS A 119 -10.07 -2.04 8.72
N LEU A 120 -9.64 -3.25 8.36
CA LEU A 120 -10.43 -4.14 7.53
C LEU A 120 -11.49 -4.89 8.36
N PRO A 121 -12.71 -5.08 7.83
CA PRO A 121 -13.73 -5.92 8.46
C PRO A 121 -13.29 -7.39 8.41
N LEU A 122 -12.88 -7.94 9.54
CA LEU A 122 -12.31 -9.29 9.62
C LEU A 122 -13.34 -10.36 9.23
N GLU A 123 -14.61 -10.15 9.57
CA GLU A 123 -15.73 -11.03 9.23
C GLU A 123 -15.98 -11.12 7.72
N GLN A 124 -15.54 -10.10 6.98
CA GLN A 124 -15.66 -9.99 5.54
C GLN A 124 -14.35 -10.35 4.83
N THR A 125 -13.31 -10.77 5.57
CA THR A 125 -11.98 -11.01 5.02
C THR A 125 -11.58 -12.49 5.12
N THR A 126 -11.30 -13.11 3.98
CA THR A 126 -10.89 -14.52 3.87
C THR A 126 -9.45 -14.63 3.36
N LEU A 127 -8.59 -15.25 4.16
CA LEU A 127 -7.19 -15.52 3.84
C LEU A 127 -7.00 -16.87 3.11
N GLY A 128 -5.83 -17.06 2.50
CA GLY A 128 -5.48 -18.30 1.80
C GLY A 128 -6.23 -18.53 0.48
N GLN A 129 -6.89 -17.49 -0.06
CA GLN A 129 -7.71 -17.58 -1.26
C GLN A 129 -7.01 -16.93 -2.45
N SER A 130 -6.43 -17.74 -3.33
CA SER A 130 -5.82 -17.24 -4.56
C SER A 130 -6.89 -17.13 -5.64
N PHE A 131 -7.17 -15.91 -6.09
CA PHE A 131 -8.02 -15.67 -7.25
C PHE A 131 -7.44 -16.34 -8.51
N GLU A 132 -8.31 -16.93 -9.34
CA GLU A 132 -7.93 -17.64 -10.57
C GLU A 132 -8.50 -16.99 -11.82
N ARG A 133 -9.82 -16.77 -11.82
CA ARG A 133 -10.59 -16.23 -12.95
C ARG A 133 -11.94 -15.68 -12.47
N PHE A 134 -12.58 -14.87 -13.29
CA PHE A 134 -13.97 -14.44 -13.08
C PHE A 134 -14.84 -14.79 -14.28
N GLU A 135 -16.15 -14.88 -14.09
CA GLU A 135 -17.14 -14.91 -15.16
C GLU A 135 -18.14 -13.79 -14.90
N GLN A 136 -18.65 -13.17 -15.97
CA GLN A 136 -19.71 -12.18 -15.86
C GLN A 136 -20.94 -12.69 -16.59
N PHE A 137 -22.07 -12.74 -15.87
CA PHE A 137 -23.37 -13.10 -16.40
C PHE A 137 -24.38 -12.03 -16.01
N GLY A 138 -24.82 -11.24 -17.00
CA GLY A 138 -25.66 -10.07 -16.75
C GLY A 138 -24.97 -9.08 -15.79
N ASP A 139 -25.67 -8.74 -14.71
CA ASP A 139 -25.22 -7.75 -13.71
C ASP A 139 -24.42 -8.38 -12.56
N LYS A 140 -24.00 -9.64 -12.70
CA LYS A 140 -23.24 -10.37 -11.67
C LYS A 140 -21.89 -10.80 -12.17
N VAL A 141 -20.92 -10.78 -11.25
CA VAL A 141 -19.57 -11.29 -11.44
C VAL A 141 -19.35 -12.47 -10.48
N SER A 142 -19.07 -13.64 -11.03
CA SER A 142 -18.66 -14.84 -10.29
C SER A 142 -17.15 -14.95 -10.26
N SER A 143 -16.59 -15.17 -9.07
CA SER A 143 -15.15 -15.12 -8.80
C SER A 143 -14.70 -16.51 -8.37
N HIS A 144 -13.70 -17.07 -9.04
CA HIS A 144 -13.21 -18.42 -8.75
C HIS A 144 -11.83 -18.38 -8.11
N PHE A 145 -11.65 -19.20 -7.08
CA PHE A 145 -10.43 -19.28 -6.29
C PHE A 145 -9.86 -20.70 -6.29
N SER A 146 -8.56 -20.80 -6.01
CA SER A 146 -7.80 -22.07 -6.04
C SER A 146 -8.28 -23.13 -5.04
N SER A 147 -9.09 -22.74 -4.06
CA SER A 147 -9.70 -23.66 -3.08
C SER A 147 -10.98 -24.32 -3.61
N SER A 148 -11.34 -24.11 -4.89
CA SER A 148 -12.65 -24.38 -5.48
C SER A 148 -13.78 -23.49 -4.96
N LEU A 149 -13.48 -22.55 -4.05
CA LEU A 149 -14.43 -21.51 -3.66
C LEU A 149 -14.84 -20.71 -4.90
N THR A 150 -16.15 -20.50 -5.04
CA THR A 150 -16.74 -19.57 -5.98
C THR A 150 -17.61 -18.59 -5.20
N ASP A 151 -17.48 -17.29 -5.47
CA ASP A 151 -18.27 -16.25 -4.83
C ASP A 151 -18.78 -15.21 -5.85
N GLU A 152 -20.04 -14.78 -5.71
CA GLU A 152 -20.75 -13.94 -6.68
C GLU A 152 -21.14 -12.57 -6.12
N GLY A 153 -20.81 -11.48 -6.83
CA GLY A 153 -21.14 -10.10 -6.45
C GLY A 153 -21.53 -9.18 -7.60
N ASP A 154 -21.86 -7.94 -7.26
CA ASP A 154 -22.26 -6.90 -8.23
C ASP A 154 -21.05 -6.27 -8.91
N ALA A 155 -19.91 -6.20 -8.20
CA ALA A 155 -18.66 -5.75 -8.77
C ALA A 155 -17.47 -6.51 -8.20
N LEU A 156 -16.38 -6.46 -8.97
CA LEU A 156 -15.08 -7.05 -8.67
C LEU A 156 -14.02 -5.94 -8.76
N ILE A 157 -13.28 -5.71 -7.67
CA ILE A 157 -12.11 -4.83 -7.64
C ILE A 157 -10.82 -5.67 -7.70
N GLY A 158 -10.10 -5.54 -8.81
CA GLY A 158 -8.82 -6.22 -9.03
C GLY A 158 -7.65 -5.47 -8.41
N ALA A 159 -7.37 -5.70 -7.12
CA ALA A 159 -6.16 -5.22 -6.45
C ALA A 159 -5.19 -6.38 -6.14
N ASP A 160 -4.87 -7.18 -7.16
CA ASP A 160 -4.22 -8.50 -7.03
C ASP A 160 -2.78 -8.60 -7.53
N GLY A 161 -2.20 -7.56 -8.15
CA GLY A 161 -0.80 -7.70 -8.56
C GLY A 161 -0.18 -6.70 -9.51
N LEU A 162 1.14 -6.60 -9.42
CA LEU A 162 1.96 -6.44 -10.64
C LEU A 162 1.69 -7.60 -11.62
N ARG A 163 1.42 -8.81 -11.14
CA ARG A 163 1.06 -9.99 -11.93
C ARG A 163 -0.45 -10.29 -11.79
N SER A 164 -1.26 -9.28 -12.03
CA SER A 164 -2.72 -9.33 -11.84
C SER A 164 -3.35 -10.30 -12.84
N ARG A 165 -4.12 -11.27 -12.32
CA ARG A 165 -4.96 -12.18 -13.11
C ARG A 165 -6.23 -11.47 -13.57
N VAL A 166 -6.79 -10.58 -12.74
CA VAL A 166 -7.96 -9.77 -13.12
C VAL A 166 -7.63 -8.92 -14.35
N ARG A 167 -6.52 -8.18 -14.31
CA ARG A 167 -6.03 -7.38 -15.45
C ARG A 167 -5.72 -8.26 -16.66
N SER A 168 -5.09 -9.41 -16.46
CA SER A 168 -4.78 -10.35 -17.54
C SER A 168 -6.03 -10.83 -18.27
N GLN A 169 -7.10 -11.13 -17.54
CA GLN A 169 -8.34 -11.63 -18.13
C GLN A 169 -9.15 -10.51 -18.82
N LEU A 170 -9.17 -9.30 -18.26
CA LEU A 170 -9.89 -8.16 -18.84
C LEU A 170 -9.26 -7.65 -20.14
N PHE A 171 -7.93 -7.61 -20.21
CA PHE A 171 -7.23 -6.86 -21.27
C PHE A 171 -6.24 -7.71 -22.09
N GLY A 172 -6.07 -9.00 -21.79
CA GLY A 172 -5.06 -9.83 -22.46
C GLY A 172 -3.63 -9.35 -22.15
N ASP A 173 -3.33 -9.15 -20.86
CA ASP A 173 -2.12 -8.44 -20.40
C ASP A 173 -0.79 -9.04 -20.90
N ALA A 174 0.17 -8.16 -21.16
CA ALA A 174 1.54 -8.53 -21.51
C ALA A 174 2.37 -8.81 -20.25
N LYS A 175 3.45 -9.60 -20.39
CA LYS A 175 4.38 -9.84 -19.28
C LYS A 175 4.97 -8.49 -18.79
N PRO A 176 5.17 -8.31 -17.46
CA PRO A 176 5.82 -7.11 -16.94
C PRO A 176 7.15 -6.81 -17.64
N ILE A 177 7.31 -5.55 -18.07
CA ILE A 177 8.50 -5.11 -18.81
C ILE A 177 9.62 -4.80 -17.81
N TYR A 178 10.74 -5.50 -17.95
CA TYR A 178 11.95 -5.19 -17.18
C TYR A 178 12.57 -3.88 -17.68
N ARG A 179 12.69 -2.89 -16.78
CA ARG A 179 13.24 -1.56 -17.11
C ARG A 179 14.78 -1.47 -17.04
N GLY A 180 15.49 -2.59 -17.11
CA GLY A 180 16.96 -2.59 -17.05
C GLY A 180 17.53 -2.22 -15.67
N MET A 181 16.75 -2.25 -14.60
CA MET A 181 17.18 -1.86 -13.26
C MET A 181 16.75 -2.88 -12.21
N THR A 182 17.69 -3.25 -11.35
CA THR A 182 17.43 -4.06 -10.16
C THR A 182 17.57 -3.21 -8.91
N ALA A 183 16.60 -3.33 -7.99
CA ALA A 183 16.61 -2.65 -6.70
C ALA A 183 16.81 -3.66 -5.57
N TYR A 184 17.86 -3.48 -4.79
CA TYR A 184 18.15 -4.17 -3.55
C TYR A 184 17.70 -3.28 -2.39
N ARG A 185 17.10 -3.88 -1.37
CA ARG A 185 16.64 -3.16 -0.18
C ARG A 185 17.08 -3.90 1.06
N GLY A 186 17.39 -3.15 2.11
CA GLY A 186 17.72 -3.72 3.40
C GLY A 186 17.47 -2.74 4.53
N LEU A 187 17.70 -3.24 5.73
CA LEU A 187 17.60 -2.50 6.98
C LEU A 187 18.93 -2.60 7.71
N THR A 188 19.39 -1.49 8.29
CA THR A 188 20.61 -1.45 9.12
C THR A 188 20.41 -0.53 10.31
N ASN A 189 21.02 -0.86 11.44
CA ASN A 189 21.04 0.03 12.62
C ASN A 189 22.28 0.96 12.60
N ASN A 190 23.20 0.74 11.66
CA ASN A 190 24.49 1.40 11.62
C ASN A 190 24.46 2.53 10.57
N ILE A 191 23.94 3.69 10.98
CA ILE A 191 24.02 4.92 10.19
C ILE A 191 24.99 5.88 10.88
N PRO A 192 25.99 6.44 10.15
CA PRO A 192 26.88 7.45 10.70
C PRO A 192 26.11 8.67 11.22
N ASN A 193 26.53 9.20 12.37
CA ASN A 193 25.90 10.37 13.03
C ASN A 193 25.93 11.67 12.20
N THR A 194 26.71 11.71 11.12
CA THR A 194 26.70 12.81 10.14
C THR A 194 25.36 12.93 9.41
N TYR A 195 24.55 11.87 9.36
CA TYR A 195 23.25 11.88 8.71
C TYR A 195 22.13 12.12 9.72
N LYS A 196 21.35 13.16 9.46
CA LYS A 196 20.20 13.58 10.27
C LYS A 196 18.98 12.70 10.03
N PRO A 197 18.23 12.33 11.08
CA PRO A 197 16.88 11.77 10.93
C PRO A 197 15.96 12.70 10.15
N GLY A 198 14.96 12.13 9.49
CA GLY A 198 13.98 12.87 8.69
C GLY A 198 14.47 13.34 7.33
N TYR A 199 15.68 12.95 6.94
CA TYR A 199 16.23 13.24 5.62
C TYR A 199 16.18 11.96 4.77
N ILE A 200 15.76 12.10 3.52
CA ILE A 200 16.03 11.11 2.49
C ILE A 200 17.35 11.49 1.82
N TYR A 201 18.31 10.58 1.83
CA TYR A 201 19.59 10.73 1.15
C TYR A 201 19.59 9.90 -0.12
N GLU A 202 19.94 10.48 -1.26
CA GLU A 202 20.15 9.76 -2.52
C GLU A 202 21.53 10.11 -3.11
N PHE A 203 22.34 9.10 -3.38
CA PHE A 203 23.66 9.17 -3.99
C PHE A 203 23.55 8.70 -5.43
N LEU A 204 23.81 9.61 -6.36
CA LEU A 204 23.63 9.41 -7.79
C LEU A 204 24.97 9.14 -8.47
N GLY A 205 25.05 8.03 -9.19
CA GLY A 205 26.18 7.66 -10.05
C GLY A 205 25.74 7.39 -11.49
N ALA A 206 26.69 7.07 -12.36
CA ALA A 206 26.43 6.78 -13.77
C ALA A 206 25.63 5.48 -13.95
N GLY A 207 24.29 5.57 -13.91
CA GLY A 207 23.37 4.43 -14.00
C GLY A 207 23.23 3.61 -12.71
N LYS A 208 23.72 4.12 -11.59
CA LYS A 208 23.58 3.50 -10.26
C LYS A 208 23.08 4.55 -9.28
N GLY A 209 22.35 4.10 -8.27
CA GLY A 209 21.88 4.95 -7.19
C GLY A 209 21.91 4.21 -5.87
N PHE A 210 22.26 4.90 -4.80
CA PHE A 210 22.10 4.39 -3.45
C PHE A 210 21.37 5.44 -2.64
N GLY A 211 20.26 5.07 -2.02
CA GLY A 211 19.54 5.99 -1.16
C GLY A 211 19.13 5.34 0.13
N PHE A 212 18.98 6.15 1.18
CA PHE A 212 18.46 5.67 2.45
C PHE A 212 17.65 6.74 3.17
N VAL A 213 16.83 6.28 4.10
CA VAL A 213 16.03 7.09 5.02
C VAL A 213 15.94 6.36 6.35
N THR A 214 15.99 7.11 7.44
CA THR A 214 15.74 6.58 8.78
C THR A 214 14.26 6.22 8.93
N ILE A 215 13.97 5.14 9.65
CA ILE A 215 12.62 4.82 10.10
C ILE A 215 12.66 4.53 11.61
N LYS A 216 11.54 4.76 12.29
CA LYS A 216 11.46 4.82 13.76
C LYS A 216 11.90 3.53 14.49
N THR A 217 11.91 2.38 13.82
CA THR A 217 12.30 1.07 14.36
C THR A 217 13.80 0.90 14.72
N LYS A 218 14.54 2.00 14.97
CA LYS A 218 16.02 2.05 15.10
C LYS A 218 16.76 1.43 13.91
N LYS A 219 16.04 1.24 12.80
CA LYS A 219 16.52 0.66 11.55
C LYS A 219 16.44 1.75 10.51
N SER A 220 17.42 1.81 9.62
CA SER A 220 17.36 2.66 8.45
C SER A 220 17.15 1.79 7.24
N LYS A 221 16.22 2.20 6.38
CA LYS A 221 16.03 1.57 5.09
C LYS A 221 17.04 2.13 4.13
N PHE A 222 17.72 1.24 3.42
CA PHE A 222 18.42 1.60 2.20
C PHE A 222 17.78 0.94 0.97
N ILE A 223 17.89 1.64 -0.16
CA ILE A 223 17.61 1.16 -1.50
C ILE A 223 18.90 1.34 -2.30
N TYR A 224 19.48 0.23 -2.73
CA TYR A 224 20.52 0.25 -3.75
C TYR A 224 19.89 -0.09 -5.09
N ARG A 225 20.07 0.77 -6.09
CA ARG A 225 19.61 0.60 -7.46
C ARG A 225 20.82 0.43 -8.37
N GLN A 226 20.82 -0.62 -9.17
CA GLN A 226 21.86 -0.88 -10.16
C GLN A 226 21.20 -1.14 -11.51
N LYS A 227 21.67 -0.45 -12.56
CA LYS A 227 21.37 -0.82 -13.94
C LYS A 227 21.96 -2.21 -14.19
N GLY A 228 21.09 -3.14 -14.59
CA GLY A 228 21.46 -4.50 -14.96
C GLY A 228 22.01 -4.58 -16.37
#